data_AF-A0A8K0PQG4-F1
#
_entry.id   AF-A0A8K0PQG4-F1
#
_cell.length_a   1.000
_cell.length_b   1.000
_cell.length_c   1.000
_cell.angle_alpha   90.00
_cell.angle_beta   90.00
_cell.angle_gamma   90.00
#
_symmetry.space_group_name_H-M   'P 1'
#
loop_
_entity.id
_entity.type
_entity.pdbx_description
1 polymer ?
#
loop_
_entity_poly.entity_id
_entity_poly.type
_entity_poly.pdbx_seq_one_letter_code
_entity_poly.pdbx_strand_id
1 'polypeptide(L)'
;MPLDANPPQRDSWFAPLSIDLIVKVLKTSFFHPFIAWIVPLCFRAQNMFWDAPPMLVSIAWATLISLSWIAATINERVAFGLPREVDLSEEVIVITGGASGLGLLIAEVYGMRGATVAVLDVAEMENGEARGVTYYKCDVTDKDQIARVAAEIERDLGTPTVLINNAAIVIGKPLLDLTFPEIERSLSTNLLSHFYTLKTFLPALARNERGGTIVTVSSVIGTVGAAQLTDYAAAKAGISALHRSLAAELRQSHPKIRTVLVTPGQLSTPLFYGVQTPNRFIAPVVEPVDVAKEIIAAIDHGKNAAIGMPLYARWIDWYHVLPVALQAIARRLAQVDRAMDTFVGRKGLKRESSKEGPLIEDL
;
A
#
# COMPACT_ATOMS: atom_id res chain seq x y z
N MET A 1 33.96 -11.57 5.95
CA MET A 1 33.33 -12.90 6.13
C MET A 1 33.68 -13.33 7.54
N PRO A 2 32.70 -13.49 8.42
CA PRO A 2 31.66 -14.53 8.43
C PRO A 2 30.42 -14.02 7.67
N LEU A 3 29.76 -14.73 6.73
CA LEU A 3 29.19 -16.10 6.76
C LEU A 3 28.48 -16.37 8.08
N ASP A 4 27.29 -15.80 8.19
CA ASP A 4 26.09 -16.44 8.75
C ASP A 4 24.90 -15.52 8.47
N ALA A 5 24.53 -15.39 7.19
CA ALA A 5 23.18 -14.97 6.85
C ALA A 5 22.28 -16.16 7.19
N ASN A 6 21.81 -16.22 8.43
CA ASN A 6 20.81 -17.21 8.81
C ASN A 6 19.64 -17.08 7.81
N PRO A 7 19.21 -18.17 7.15
CA PRO A 7 17.98 -18.12 6.37
C PRO A 7 16.85 -17.61 7.27
N PRO A 8 15.87 -16.86 6.73
CA PRO A 8 14.78 -16.32 7.53
C PRO A 8 14.17 -17.46 8.36
N GLN A 9 14.32 -17.36 9.68
CA GLN A 9 13.85 -18.39 10.61
C GLN A 9 12.38 -18.64 10.34
N ARG A 10 12.03 -19.91 10.15
CA ARG A 10 10.65 -20.37 10.02
C ARG A 10 9.86 -19.85 11.22
N ASP A 11 8.87 -19.02 10.94
CA ASP A 11 8.14 -18.28 11.95
C ASP A 11 7.61 -19.21 13.04
N SER A 12 7.81 -18.81 14.31
CA SER A 12 7.21 -19.52 15.43
C SER A 12 5.68 -19.51 15.28
N TRP A 13 5.00 -20.51 15.82
CA TRP A 13 3.54 -20.63 15.70
C TRP A 13 2.76 -19.45 16.31
N PHE A 14 3.41 -18.58 17.08
CA PHE A 14 2.87 -17.34 17.62
C PHE A 14 3.28 -16.08 16.84
N ALA A 15 4.18 -16.16 15.86
CA ALA A 15 4.54 -15.04 14.99
C ALA A 15 3.34 -14.31 14.33
N PRO A 16 2.19 -14.97 14.06
CA PRO A 16 1.01 -14.28 13.52
C PRO A 16 0.26 -13.39 14.53
N LEU A 17 0.54 -13.48 15.84
CA LEU A 17 -0.13 -12.68 16.87
C LEU A 17 0.41 -11.25 16.86
N SER A 18 -0.20 -10.41 16.02
CA SER A 18 0.03 -8.97 15.96
C SER A 18 -1.14 -8.19 16.56
N ILE A 19 -0.89 -6.93 16.91
CA ILE A 19 -1.96 -6.00 17.31
C ILE A 19 -3.03 -5.88 16.22
N ASP A 20 -2.62 -5.97 14.95
CA ASP A 20 -3.49 -6.00 13.78
C ASP A 20 -4.44 -7.19 13.79
N LEU A 21 -3.93 -8.40 14.08
CA LEU A 21 -4.76 -9.60 14.17
C LEU A 21 -5.78 -9.48 15.31
N ILE A 22 -5.35 -8.99 16.48
CA ILE A 22 -6.24 -8.79 17.64
C ILE A 22 -7.34 -7.79 17.29
N VAL A 23 -6.98 -6.63 16.73
CA VAL A 23 -7.95 -5.60 16.37
C VAL A 23 -8.88 -6.08 15.24
N LYS A 24 -8.37 -6.84 14.27
CA LYS A 24 -9.18 -7.44 13.21
C LYS A 24 -10.21 -8.42 13.79
N VAL A 25 -9.78 -9.35 14.65
CA VAL A 25 -10.67 -10.31 15.33
C VAL A 25 -11.71 -9.57 16.15
N LEU A 26 -11.32 -8.60 16.97
CA LEU A 26 -12.23 -7.81 17.78
C LEU A 26 -13.26 -7.05 16.94
N LYS A 27 -12.85 -6.43 15.83
CA LYS A 27 -13.74 -5.72 14.91
C LYS A 27 -14.73 -6.63 14.21
N THR A 28 -14.29 -7.82 13.77
CA THR A 28 -15.15 -8.78 13.06
C THR A 28 -16.07 -9.55 14.02
N SER A 29 -15.70 -9.70 15.29
CA SER A 29 -16.49 -10.42 16.31
C SER A 29 -17.18 -9.48 17.29
N PHE A 30 -16.50 -9.09 18.38
CA PHE A 30 -17.07 -8.41 19.54
C PHE A 30 -17.58 -6.98 19.27
N PHE A 31 -17.02 -6.28 18.28
CA PHE A 31 -17.44 -4.92 17.93
C PHE A 31 -18.28 -4.86 16.66
N HIS A 32 -18.53 -5.99 16.00
CA HIS A 32 -19.39 -5.99 14.83
C HIS A 32 -20.85 -5.77 15.26
N PRO A 33 -21.58 -4.79 14.72
CA PRO A 33 -22.91 -4.43 15.22
C PRO A 33 -23.84 -5.64 15.30
N PHE A 34 -23.91 -6.48 14.25
CA PHE A 34 -24.77 -7.67 14.27
C PHE A 34 -24.41 -8.69 15.35
N ILE A 35 -23.14 -8.84 15.74
CA ILE A 35 -22.74 -9.83 16.75
C ILE A 35 -22.79 -9.22 18.15
N ALA A 36 -22.31 -7.98 18.27
CA ALA A 36 -22.10 -7.27 19.51
C ALA A 36 -23.38 -6.97 20.29
N TRP A 37 -24.54 -6.93 19.63
CA TRP A 37 -25.80 -6.69 20.31
C TRP A 37 -26.90 -7.72 20.08
N ILE A 38 -26.94 -8.45 18.95
CA ILE A 38 -28.01 -9.45 18.75
C ILE A 38 -27.92 -10.54 19.82
N VAL A 39 -26.74 -11.10 20.06
CA VAL A 39 -26.56 -12.18 21.04
C VAL A 39 -26.89 -11.68 22.47
N PRO A 40 -26.30 -10.57 22.97
CA PRO A 40 -26.63 -10.09 24.31
C PRO A 40 -28.08 -9.64 24.48
N LEU A 41 -28.68 -8.96 23.49
CA LEU A 41 -30.06 -8.49 23.59
C LEU A 41 -31.06 -9.65 23.51
N CYS A 42 -30.85 -10.63 22.63
CA CYS A 42 -31.71 -11.81 22.55
C CYS A 42 -31.65 -12.66 23.84
N PHE A 43 -30.44 -12.93 24.36
CA PHE A 43 -30.30 -13.69 25.62
C PHE A 43 -30.90 -12.98 26.82
N ARG A 44 -30.80 -11.64 26.90
CA ARG A 44 -31.37 -10.87 27.99
C ARG A 44 -32.89 -10.71 27.84
N ALA A 45 -33.41 -10.55 26.63
CA ALA A 45 -34.85 -10.44 26.39
C ALA A 45 -35.62 -11.71 26.83
N GLN A 46 -34.97 -12.88 26.80
CA GLN A 46 -35.57 -14.13 27.26
C GLN A 46 -35.63 -14.26 28.80
N ASN A 47 -34.74 -13.57 29.53
CA ASN A 47 -34.48 -13.85 30.95
C ASN A 47 -34.75 -12.67 31.88
N MET A 48 -35.03 -11.48 31.36
CA MET A 48 -35.16 -10.27 32.17
C MET A 48 -36.11 -9.26 31.52
N PHE A 49 -36.81 -8.51 32.39
CA PHE A 49 -37.68 -7.41 31.98
C PHE A 49 -36.87 -6.24 31.41
N TRP A 50 -37.55 -5.39 30.63
CA TRP A 50 -36.94 -4.30 29.86
C TRP A 50 -36.31 -3.20 30.74
N ASP A 51 -36.80 -3.06 31.97
CA ASP A 51 -36.40 -2.07 32.96
C ASP A 51 -35.22 -2.52 33.84
N ALA A 52 -34.84 -3.81 33.76
CA ALA A 52 -33.73 -4.33 34.52
C ALA A 52 -32.42 -3.62 34.15
N PRO A 53 -31.59 -3.16 35.12
CA PRO A 53 -30.33 -2.48 34.83
C PRO A 53 -29.41 -3.20 33.82
N PRO A 54 -29.27 -4.54 33.86
CA PRO A 54 -28.47 -5.25 32.87
C PRO A 54 -29.04 -5.16 31.43
N MET A 55 -30.37 -5.10 31.26
CA MET A 55 -30.99 -4.89 29.95
C MET A 55 -30.67 -3.48 29.42
N LEU A 56 -30.85 -2.46 30.26
CA LEU A 56 -30.57 -1.07 29.91
C LEU A 56 -29.11 -0.85 29.47
N VAL A 57 -28.14 -1.45 30.16
CA VAL A 57 -26.71 -1.39 29.76
C VAL A 57 -26.49 -2.01 28.37
N SER A 58 -27.17 -3.10 28.07
CA SER A 58 -27.02 -3.80 26.78
C SER A 58 -27.62 -2.99 25.64
N ILE A 59 -28.77 -2.35 25.88
CA ILE A 59 -29.42 -1.43 24.93
C ILE A 59 -28.52 -0.22 24.69
N ALA A 60 -27.96 0.39 25.75
CA ALA A 60 -27.05 1.52 25.63
C ALA A 60 -25.79 1.15 24.82
N TRP A 61 -25.20 -0.01 25.08
CA TRP A 61 -24.04 -0.50 24.34
C TRP A 61 -24.35 -0.77 22.86
N ALA A 62 -25.48 -1.44 22.58
CA ALA A 62 -25.97 -1.70 21.23
C ALA A 62 -26.17 -0.40 20.44
N THR A 63 -26.77 0.59 21.10
CA THR A 63 -27.01 1.92 20.53
C THR A 63 -25.69 2.62 20.24
N LEU A 64 -24.74 2.60 21.18
CA LEU A 64 -23.41 3.20 21.01
C LEU A 64 -22.65 2.59 19.83
N ILE A 65 -22.61 1.25 19.71
CA ILE A 65 -21.95 0.58 18.58
C ILE A 65 -22.64 0.92 17.27
N SER A 66 -23.97 0.88 17.23
CA SER A 66 -24.73 1.16 16.01
C SER A 66 -24.54 2.60 15.55
N LEU A 67 -24.61 3.57 16.47
CA LEU A 67 -24.32 4.97 16.17
C LEU A 67 -22.88 5.18 15.71
N SER A 68 -21.91 4.50 16.34
CA SER A 68 -20.50 4.58 15.94
C SER A 68 -20.27 4.00 14.53
N TRP A 69 -20.94 2.90 14.20
CA TRP A 69 -20.89 2.30 12.86
C TRP A 69 -21.54 3.20 11.81
N ILE A 70 -22.73 3.73 12.09
CA ILE A 70 -23.41 4.70 11.21
C ILE A 70 -22.54 5.94 11.00
N ALA A 71 -21.96 6.49 12.07
CA ALA A 71 -21.06 7.64 12.00
C ALA A 71 -19.81 7.35 11.15
N ALA A 72 -19.23 6.15 11.26
CA ALA A 72 -18.12 5.73 10.41
C ALA A 72 -18.52 5.66 8.92
N THR A 73 -19.69 5.09 8.61
CA THR A 73 -20.22 5.04 7.24
C THR A 73 -20.51 6.44 6.68
N ILE A 74 -21.11 7.32 7.48
CA ILE A 74 -21.34 8.72 7.10
C ILE A 74 -20.01 9.43 6.86
N ASN A 75 -19.03 9.25 7.74
CA ASN A 75 -17.70 9.84 7.61
C ASN A 75 -17.02 9.40 6.31
N GLU A 76 -17.03 8.11 5.99
CA GLU A 76 -16.50 7.63 4.71
C GLU A 76 -17.23 8.25 3.52
N ARG A 77 -18.56 8.35 3.60
CA ARG A 77 -19.35 8.94 2.52
C ARG A 77 -19.08 10.42 2.30
N VAL A 78 -18.91 11.18 3.38
CA VAL A 78 -18.57 12.60 3.33
C VAL A 78 -17.13 12.81 2.85
N ALA A 79 -16.18 12.01 3.34
CA ALA A 79 -14.76 12.15 3.00
C ALA A 79 -14.44 11.72 1.56
N PHE A 80 -15.06 10.62 1.10
CA PHE A 80 -14.69 9.91 -0.12
C PHE A 80 -15.77 9.90 -1.20
N GLY A 81 -16.98 10.37 -0.90
CA GLY A 81 -18.07 10.52 -1.87
C GLY A 81 -18.70 9.20 -2.34
N LEU A 82 -19.34 9.29 -3.50
CA LEU A 82 -19.95 8.14 -4.19
C LEU A 82 -18.88 7.26 -4.86
N PRO A 83 -18.95 5.93 -4.77
CA PRO A 83 -18.11 5.08 -5.62
C PRO A 83 -18.44 5.30 -7.10
N ARG A 84 -17.47 5.06 -7.98
CA ARG A 84 -17.73 4.92 -9.42
C ARG A 84 -18.12 3.47 -9.73
N GLU A 85 -18.83 3.26 -10.83
CA GLU A 85 -19.03 1.91 -11.36
C GLU A 85 -17.72 1.41 -12.00
N VAL A 86 -17.46 0.12 -11.83
CA VAL A 86 -16.24 -0.54 -12.27
C VAL A 86 -16.65 -1.85 -12.93
N ASP A 87 -16.29 -1.99 -14.20
CA ASP A 87 -16.44 -3.21 -14.97
C ASP A 87 -15.06 -3.60 -15.52
N LEU A 88 -14.49 -4.69 -15.01
CA LEU A 88 -13.13 -5.10 -15.33
C LEU A 88 -12.90 -5.36 -16.82
N SER A 89 -13.94 -5.72 -17.57
CA SER A 89 -13.84 -5.92 -19.03
C SER A 89 -13.56 -4.61 -19.79
N GLU A 90 -13.81 -3.49 -19.12
CA GLU A 90 -13.70 -2.13 -19.66
C GLU A 90 -12.57 -1.34 -18.99
N GLU A 91 -11.83 -1.96 -18.07
CA GLU A 91 -10.70 -1.35 -17.38
C GLU A 91 -9.39 -1.66 -18.10
N VAL A 92 -8.57 -0.63 -18.31
CA VAL A 92 -7.19 -0.75 -18.75
C VAL A 92 -6.30 -0.27 -17.60
N ILE A 93 -5.65 -1.23 -16.93
CA ILE A 93 -4.92 -1.04 -15.69
C ILE A 93 -3.43 -0.90 -16.00
N VAL A 94 -2.89 0.30 -15.81
CA VAL A 94 -1.47 0.62 -15.99
C VAL A 94 -0.76 0.56 -14.65
N ILE A 95 0.27 -0.28 -14.52
CA ILE A 95 1.02 -0.50 -13.28
C ILE A 95 2.49 -0.18 -13.49
N THR A 96 3.03 0.79 -12.75
CA THR A 96 4.47 1.05 -12.76
C THR A 96 5.20 0.21 -11.70
N GLY A 97 6.39 -0.31 -12.04
CA GLY A 97 7.15 -1.20 -11.17
C GLY A 97 6.48 -2.56 -10.98
N GLY A 98 5.80 -3.07 -12.01
CA GLY A 98 4.98 -4.29 -11.96
C GLY A 98 5.74 -5.59 -12.22
N ALA A 99 7.06 -5.57 -12.47
CA ALA A 99 7.82 -6.80 -12.68
C ALA A 99 8.24 -7.51 -11.38
N SER A 100 8.01 -6.90 -10.20
CA SER A 100 8.35 -7.51 -8.90
C SER A 100 7.50 -7.00 -7.73
N GLY A 101 7.51 -7.74 -6.62
CA GLY A 101 6.93 -7.29 -5.35
C GLY A 101 5.42 -7.00 -5.43
N LEU A 102 4.99 -5.89 -4.81
CA LEU A 102 3.58 -5.50 -4.74
C LEU A 102 2.94 -5.30 -6.13
N GLY A 103 3.66 -4.62 -7.04
CA GLY A 103 3.15 -4.35 -8.39
C GLY A 103 2.91 -5.64 -9.18
N LEU A 104 3.80 -6.62 -9.03
CA LEU A 104 3.64 -7.92 -9.67
C LEU A 104 2.41 -8.68 -9.16
N LEU A 105 2.20 -8.72 -7.85
CA LEU A 105 1.03 -9.38 -7.27
C LEU A 105 -0.29 -8.77 -7.76
N ILE A 106 -0.34 -7.44 -7.87
CA ILE A 106 -1.54 -6.75 -8.39
C ILE A 106 -1.72 -7.08 -9.87
N ALA A 107 -0.64 -7.08 -10.67
CA ALA A 107 -0.69 -7.40 -12.08
C ALA A 107 -1.18 -8.84 -12.32
N GLU A 108 -0.63 -9.83 -11.59
CA GLU A 108 -1.03 -11.23 -11.70
C GLU A 108 -2.50 -11.45 -11.31
N VAL A 109 -2.96 -10.85 -10.21
CA VAL A 109 -4.35 -11.01 -9.79
C VAL A 109 -5.32 -10.42 -10.82
N TYR A 110 -5.02 -9.26 -11.40
CA TYR A 110 -5.89 -8.67 -12.43
C TYR A 110 -5.81 -9.43 -13.76
N GLY A 111 -4.63 -9.90 -14.17
CA GLY A 111 -4.46 -10.73 -15.35
C GLY A 111 -5.23 -12.06 -15.23
N MET A 112 -5.18 -12.72 -14.07
CA MET A 112 -5.98 -13.92 -13.77
C MET A 112 -7.50 -13.66 -13.76
N ARG A 113 -7.92 -12.42 -13.48
CA ARG A 113 -9.33 -12.00 -13.52
C ARG A 113 -9.79 -11.55 -14.90
N GLY A 114 -8.92 -11.62 -15.91
CA GLY A 114 -9.23 -11.24 -17.29
C GLY A 114 -9.34 -9.74 -17.53
N ALA A 115 -8.81 -8.90 -16.63
CA ALA A 115 -8.70 -7.47 -16.86
C ALA A 115 -7.54 -7.16 -17.80
N THR A 116 -7.64 -6.06 -18.55
CA THR A 116 -6.54 -5.61 -19.42
C THR A 116 -5.48 -4.92 -18.58
N VAL A 117 -4.27 -5.49 -18.50
CA VAL A 117 -3.18 -5.00 -17.64
C VAL A 117 -1.94 -4.65 -18.46
N ALA A 118 -1.45 -3.41 -18.29
CA ALA A 118 -0.18 -2.94 -18.81
C ALA A 118 0.84 -2.79 -17.67
N VAL A 119 1.97 -3.49 -17.76
CA VAL A 119 3.07 -3.39 -16.78
C VAL A 119 4.22 -2.58 -17.35
N LEU A 120 4.60 -1.50 -16.67
CA LEU A 120 5.77 -0.69 -16.97
C LEU A 120 6.88 -0.99 -15.99
N ASP A 121 8.01 -1.51 -16.46
CA ASP A 121 9.19 -1.73 -15.62
C ASP A 121 10.49 -1.66 -16.46
N VAL A 122 11.60 -1.37 -15.79
CA VAL A 122 12.94 -1.44 -16.39
C VAL A 122 13.48 -2.86 -16.40
N ALA A 123 13.02 -3.69 -15.46
CA ALA A 123 13.30 -5.13 -15.45
C ALA A 123 12.39 -5.84 -16.44
N GLU A 124 12.92 -6.86 -17.10
CA GLU A 124 12.11 -7.74 -17.95
C GLU A 124 11.14 -8.55 -17.09
N MET A 125 9.93 -8.75 -17.62
CA MET A 125 8.91 -9.55 -16.98
C MET A 125 8.86 -10.92 -17.63
N GLU A 126 9.33 -11.95 -16.91
CA GLU A 126 9.22 -13.32 -17.39
C GLU A 126 7.76 -13.77 -17.39
N ASN A 127 7.32 -14.39 -18.49
CA ASN A 127 5.99 -14.98 -18.65
C ASN A 127 4.82 -13.98 -18.48
N GLY A 128 4.98 -12.71 -18.87
CA GLY A 128 3.92 -11.71 -18.80
C GLY A 128 2.62 -12.13 -19.51
N GLU A 129 2.72 -12.58 -20.77
CA GLU A 129 1.56 -13.04 -21.54
C GLU A 129 0.85 -14.23 -20.89
N ALA A 130 1.61 -15.19 -20.35
CA ALA A 130 1.06 -16.35 -19.65
C ALA A 130 0.33 -15.96 -18.35
N ARG A 131 0.63 -14.76 -17.81
CA ARG A 131 -0.04 -14.18 -16.63
C ARG A 131 -1.21 -13.28 -17.00
N GLY A 132 -1.55 -13.17 -18.28
CA GLY A 132 -2.63 -12.30 -18.77
C GLY A 132 -2.28 -10.81 -18.70
N VAL A 133 -0.99 -10.45 -18.79
CA VAL A 133 -0.53 -9.05 -18.74
C VAL A 133 0.38 -8.71 -19.91
N THR A 134 0.32 -7.46 -20.37
CA THR A 134 1.19 -6.94 -21.43
C THR A 134 2.31 -6.12 -20.82
N TYR A 135 3.55 -6.52 -21.07
CA TYR A 135 4.74 -5.86 -20.55
C TYR A 135 5.28 -4.79 -21.52
N TYR A 136 5.63 -3.63 -20.96
CA TYR A 136 6.29 -2.53 -21.65
C TYR A 136 7.58 -2.16 -20.91
N LYS A 137 8.72 -2.26 -21.61
CA LYS A 137 10.01 -1.83 -21.08
C LYS A 137 10.06 -0.30 -21.01
N CYS A 138 10.03 0.24 -19.79
CA CYS A 138 9.94 1.68 -19.57
C CYS A 138 10.69 2.10 -18.31
N ASP A 139 11.61 3.05 -18.44
CA ASP A 139 12.13 3.79 -17.30
C ASP A 139 11.18 4.95 -16.96
N VAL A 140 10.58 4.92 -15.77
CA VAL A 140 9.64 5.95 -15.32
C VAL A 140 10.30 7.30 -15.00
N THR A 141 11.63 7.39 -15.06
CA THR A 141 12.36 8.65 -14.98
C THR A 141 12.50 9.34 -16.35
N ASP A 142 12.26 8.61 -17.44
CA ASP A 142 12.32 9.09 -18.81
C ASP A 142 10.92 9.44 -19.33
N LYS A 143 10.68 10.74 -19.52
CA LYS A 143 9.38 11.29 -19.93
C LYS A 143 9.00 10.87 -21.34
N ASP A 144 9.98 10.75 -22.23
CA ASP A 144 9.76 10.42 -23.63
C ASP A 144 9.42 8.94 -23.77
N GLN A 145 10.06 8.07 -22.99
CA GLN A 145 9.67 6.67 -22.89
C GLN A 145 8.25 6.51 -22.35
N ILE A 146 7.88 7.22 -21.27
CA ILE A 146 6.52 7.16 -20.73
C ILE A 146 5.49 7.60 -21.76
N ALA A 147 5.74 8.70 -22.49
CA ALA A 147 4.82 9.21 -23.51
C ALA A 147 4.65 8.22 -24.68
N ARG A 148 5.76 7.63 -25.16
CA ARG A 148 5.74 6.61 -26.20
C ARG A 148 4.94 5.37 -25.75
N VAL A 149 5.26 4.84 -24.57
CA VAL A 149 4.59 3.65 -24.03
C VAL A 149 3.11 3.91 -23.76
N ALA A 150 2.73 5.11 -23.31
CA ALA A 150 1.32 5.46 -23.16
C ALA A 150 0.55 5.42 -24.49
N ALA A 151 1.15 5.89 -25.58
CA ALA A 151 0.54 5.80 -26.91
C ALA A 151 0.47 4.35 -27.42
N GLU A 152 1.48 3.53 -27.12
CA GLU A 152 1.45 2.08 -27.42
C GLU A 152 0.33 1.38 -26.64
N ILE A 153 0.17 1.66 -25.35
CA ILE A 153 -0.93 1.12 -24.52
C ILE A 153 -2.28 1.54 -25.08
N GLU A 154 -2.48 2.82 -25.41
CA GLU A 154 -3.76 3.29 -25.95
C GLU A 154 -4.11 2.63 -27.29
N ARG A 155 -3.10 2.32 -28.11
CA ARG A 155 -3.27 1.60 -29.37
C ARG A 155 -3.56 0.10 -29.17
N ASP A 156 -2.80 -0.55 -28.30
CA ASP A 156 -2.79 -2.02 -28.18
C ASP A 156 -3.90 -2.54 -27.24
N LEU A 157 -4.20 -1.77 -26.19
CA LEU A 157 -5.04 -2.18 -25.07
C LEU A 157 -6.27 -1.28 -24.86
N GLY A 158 -6.26 -0.08 -25.45
CA GLY A 158 -7.31 0.92 -25.30
C GLY A 158 -6.99 1.99 -24.24
N THR A 159 -7.94 2.91 -24.04
CA THR A 159 -7.73 4.09 -23.18
C THR A 159 -7.51 3.70 -21.71
N PRO A 160 -6.37 4.07 -21.09
CA PRO A 160 -6.11 3.83 -19.67
C PRO A 160 -7.20 4.36 -18.75
N THR A 161 -7.64 3.52 -17.80
CA THR A 161 -8.69 3.84 -16.83
C THR A 161 -8.19 3.78 -15.39
N VAL A 162 -7.17 2.95 -15.11
CA VAL A 162 -6.52 2.85 -13.81
C VAL A 162 -5.03 3.08 -13.95
N LEU A 163 -4.47 3.96 -13.12
CA LEU A 163 -3.04 4.18 -13.00
C LEU A 163 -2.58 3.83 -11.59
N ILE A 164 -1.68 2.84 -11.48
CA ILE A 164 -1.05 2.43 -10.22
C ILE A 164 0.41 2.89 -10.23
N ASN A 165 0.67 4.00 -9.54
CA ASN A 165 2.02 4.51 -9.34
C ASN A 165 2.68 3.80 -8.15
N ASN A 166 3.49 2.79 -8.48
CA ASN A 166 4.13 1.89 -7.52
C ASN A 166 5.67 1.82 -7.66
N ALA A 167 6.23 2.15 -8.83
CA ALA A 167 7.68 2.10 -9.06
C ALA A 167 8.47 2.86 -7.98
N ALA A 168 9.49 2.21 -7.42
CA ALA A 168 10.33 2.80 -6.37
C ALA A 168 11.73 2.15 -6.29
N ILE A 169 12.69 2.91 -5.77
CA ILE A 169 14.03 2.43 -5.40
C ILE A 169 14.39 2.85 -3.97
N VAL A 170 15.29 2.12 -3.34
CA VAL A 170 15.86 2.43 -2.03
C VAL A 170 17.38 2.32 -2.12
N ILE A 171 18.09 3.33 -1.63
CA ILE A 171 19.56 3.37 -1.63
C ILE A 171 20.11 2.89 -0.29
N GLY A 172 19.51 3.33 0.82
CA GLY A 172 19.82 2.81 2.16
C GLY A 172 21.20 3.23 2.67
N LYS A 173 21.53 4.52 2.59
CA LYS A 173 22.79 5.07 3.10
C LYS A 173 22.55 6.31 3.96
N PRO A 174 23.41 6.59 4.96
CA PRO A 174 23.45 7.89 5.62
C PRO A 174 23.58 9.03 4.60
N LEU A 175 22.99 10.19 4.91
CA LEU A 175 23.05 11.35 4.01
C LEU A 175 24.48 11.77 3.66
N LEU A 176 25.42 11.64 4.61
CA LEU A 176 26.82 11.98 4.40
C LEU A 176 27.50 11.07 3.35
N ASP A 177 26.99 9.85 3.15
CA ASP A 177 27.54 8.87 2.23
C ASP A 177 26.73 8.78 0.91
N LEU A 178 25.62 9.51 0.81
CA LEU A 178 24.84 9.64 -0.40
C LEU A 178 25.54 10.60 -1.36
N THR A 179 25.82 10.11 -2.57
CA THR A 179 26.30 10.96 -3.65
C THR A 179 25.16 11.79 -4.24
N PHE A 180 25.45 12.97 -4.81
CA PHE A 180 24.41 13.76 -5.49
C PHE A 180 23.65 12.99 -6.58
N PRO A 181 24.29 12.20 -7.46
CA PRO A 181 23.58 11.38 -8.45
C PRO A 181 22.66 10.32 -7.83
N GLU A 182 23.02 9.79 -6.66
CA GLU A 182 22.16 8.86 -5.91
C GLU A 182 20.91 9.57 -5.40
N ILE A 183 21.05 10.76 -4.82
CA ILE A 183 19.94 11.59 -4.37
C ILE A 183 19.01 11.93 -5.55
N GLU A 184 19.57 12.40 -6.66
CA GLU A 184 18.82 12.75 -7.87
C GLU A 184 18.08 11.54 -8.44
N ARG A 185 18.72 10.38 -8.50
CA ARG A 185 18.08 9.14 -8.96
C ARG A 185 16.92 8.73 -8.06
N SER A 186 17.10 8.82 -6.74
CA SER A 186 16.06 8.51 -5.76
C SER A 186 14.85 9.42 -5.91
N LEU A 187 15.07 10.74 -5.96
CA LEU A 187 13.99 11.72 -6.15
C LEU A 187 13.34 11.58 -7.53
N SER A 188 14.11 11.33 -8.58
CA SER A 188 13.58 11.14 -9.93
C SER A 188 12.65 9.93 -9.99
N THR A 189 13.06 8.81 -9.41
CA THR A 189 12.29 7.56 -9.45
C THR A 189 11.12 7.56 -8.46
N ASN A 190 11.31 8.05 -7.23
CA ASN A 190 10.33 7.93 -6.16
C ASN A 190 9.35 9.10 -6.06
N LEU A 191 9.66 10.24 -6.70
CA LEU A 191 8.84 11.46 -6.65
C LEU A 191 8.51 12.00 -8.06
N LEU A 192 9.51 12.34 -8.87
CA LEU A 192 9.25 13.00 -10.16
C LEU A 192 8.54 12.09 -11.17
N SER A 193 8.82 10.78 -11.14
CA SER A 193 8.12 9.78 -11.96
C SER A 193 6.59 9.81 -11.77
N HIS A 194 6.11 10.12 -10.55
CA HIS A 194 4.68 10.27 -10.29
C HIS A 194 4.12 11.49 -11.02
N PHE A 195 4.84 12.62 -11.05
CA PHE A 195 4.42 13.77 -11.86
C PHE A 195 4.38 13.43 -13.34
N TYR A 196 5.36 12.69 -13.85
CA TYR A 196 5.45 12.35 -15.27
C TYR A 196 4.32 11.41 -15.69
N THR A 197 4.13 10.31 -14.97
CA THR A 197 3.03 9.36 -15.20
C THR A 197 1.67 10.02 -15.03
N LEU A 198 1.46 10.85 -14.01
CA LEU A 198 0.22 11.60 -13.85
C LEU A 198 -0.01 12.54 -15.04
N LYS A 199 0.99 13.33 -15.45
CA LYS A 199 0.86 14.23 -16.62
C LYS A 199 0.54 13.48 -17.91
N THR A 200 1.08 12.27 -18.09
CA THR A 200 0.85 11.47 -19.29
C THR A 200 -0.50 10.76 -19.30
N PHE A 201 -0.87 10.09 -18.21
CA PHE A 201 -2.05 9.22 -18.17
C PHE A 201 -3.33 9.93 -17.69
N LEU A 202 -3.22 10.98 -16.86
CA LEU A 202 -4.40 11.69 -16.34
C LEU A 202 -5.32 12.25 -17.45
N PRO A 203 -4.81 12.81 -18.57
CA PRO A 203 -5.69 13.25 -19.66
C PRO A 203 -6.58 12.14 -20.22
N ALA A 204 -6.11 10.89 -20.27
CA ALA A 204 -6.93 9.75 -20.71
C ALA A 204 -8.05 9.44 -19.69
N LEU A 205 -7.70 9.38 -18.40
CA LEU A 205 -8.67 9.18 -17.32
C LEU A 205 -9.72 10.31 -17.26
N ALA A 206 -9.33 11.54 -17.57
CA ALA A 206 -10.19 12.71 -17.59
C ALA A 206 -11.19 12.72 -18.76
N ARG A 207 -10.80 12.19 -19.93
CA ARG A 207 -11.69 12.06 -21.09
C ARG A 207 -12.66 10.90 -20.98
N ASN A 208 -12.37 9.90 -20.14
CA ASN A 208 -13.24 8.76 -19.94
C ASN A 208 -14.52 9.16 -19.18
N GLU A 209 -15.68 8.96 -19.79
CA GLU A 209 -16.97 9.32 -19.21
C GLU A 209 -17.31 8.55 -17.92
N ARG A 210 -16.72 7.37 -17.73
CA ARG A 210 -16.83 6.54 -16.52
C ARG A 210 -15.85 6.98 -15.41
N GLY A 211 -14.94 7.90 -15.73
CA GLY A 211 -13.86 8.33 -14.85
C GLY A 211 -12.69 7.35 -14.86
N GLY A 212 -12.04 7.21 -13.71
CA GLY A 212 -10.87 6.34 -13.58
C GLY A 212 -10.40 6.24 -12.14
N THR A 213 -9.31 5.50 -11.91
CA THR A 213 -8.73 5.35 -10.57
C THR A 213 -7.23 5.60 -10.58
N ILE A 214 -6.74 6.44 -9.69
CA ILE A 214 -5.32 6.73 -9.50
C ILE A 214 -4.90 6.19 -8.14
N VAL A 215 -3.96 5.25 -8.13
CA VAL A 215 -3.37 4.69 -6.92
C VAL A 215 -1.96 5.25 -6.76
N THR A 216 -1.65 5.76 -5.57
CA THR A 216 -0.31 6.25 -5.21
C THR A 216 0.24 5.43 -4.07
N VAL A 217 1.29 4.66 -4.33
CA VAL A 217 1.97 3.85 -3.31
C VAL A 217 3.06 4.66 -2.61
N SER A 218 2.73 5.12 -1.41
CA SER A 218 3.61 5.88 -0.52
C SER A 218 4.27 4.99 0.53
N SER A 219 4.56 5.52 1.71
CA SER A 219 5.07 4.79 2.88
C SER A 219 4.90 5.63 4.15
N VAL A 220 4.76 4.97 5.30
CA VAL A 220 4.83 5.61 6.63
C VAL A 220 6.16 6.34 6.87
N ILE A 221 7.24 5.94 6.19
CA ILE A 221 8.55 6.60 6.29
C ILE A 221 8.50 8.04 5.77
N GLY A 222 7.58 8.35 4.85
CA GLY A 222 7.32 9.74 4.43
C GLY A 222 6.72 10.62 5.54
N THR A 223 6.18 10.02 6.61
CA THR A 223 5.67 10.75 7.77
C THR A 223 6.72 10.80 8.87
N VAL A 224 7.25 9.65 9.33
CA VAL A 224 8.12 9.60 10.52
C VAL A 224 9.60 9.81 10.24
N GLY A 225 10.05 9.56 9.01
CA GLY A 225 11.47 9.48 8.66
C GLY A 225 12.23 8.36 9.37
N ALA A 226 13.36 7.96 8.81
CA ALA A 226 14.26 6.97 9.41
C ALA A 226 15.71 7.27 8.98
N ALA A 227 16.67 6.87 9.83
CA ALA A 227 18.07 6.90 9.47
C ALA A 227 18.33 6.11 8.18
N GLN A 228 19.29 6.58 7.38
CA GLN A 228 19.69 5.99 6.09
C GLN A 228 18.61 6.02 4.97
N LEU A 229 17.49 6.72 5.20
CA LEU A 229 16.38 6.86 4.23
C LEU A 229 16.01 8.32 3.99
N THR A 230 16.94 9.27 4.12
CA THR A 230 16.64 10.71 4.02
C THR A 230 16.06 11.12 2.65
N ASP A 231 16.63 10.58 1.57
CA ASP A 231 16.19 10.76 0.18
C ASP A 231 14.82 10.09 -0.06
N TYR A 232 14.66 8.85 0.38
CA TYR A 232 13.43 8.08 0.23
C TYR A 232 12.27 8.68 1.03
N ALA A 233 12.52 9.05 2.29
CA ALA A 233 11.53 9.69 3.16
C ALA A 233 11.06 11.02 2.57
N ALA A 234 11.98 11.86 2.08
CA ALA A 234 11.64 13.11 1.42
C ALA A 234 10.75 12.87 0.18
N ALA A 235 11.09 11.87 -0.66
CA ALA A 235 10.28 11.52 -1.82
C ALA A 235 8.88 11.02 -1.42
N LYS A 236 8.77 10.12 -0.42
CA LYS A 236 7.50 9.56 0.06
C LYS A 236 6.62 10.61 0.76
N ALA A 237 7.22 11.57 1.45
CA ALA A 237 6.51 12.76 1.95
C ALA A 237 5.95 13.58 0.78
N GLY A 238 6.80 13.85 -0.23
CA GLY A 238 6.45 14.61 -1.42
C GLY A 238 5.29 14.01 -2.22
N ILE A 239 5.29 12.69 -2.49
CA ILE A 239 4.18 12.06 -3.22
C ILE A 239 2.89 11.98 -2.41
N SER A 240 2.98 11.89 -1.07
CA SER A 240 1.79 11.97 -0.21
C SER A 240 1.16 13.36 -0.27
N ALA A 241 1.97 14.42 -0.32
CA ALA A 241 1.49 15.79 -0.52
C ALA A 241 0.92 15.97 -1.93
N LEU A 242 1.63 15.53 -2.97
CA LEU A 242 1.17 15.53 -4.37
C LEU A 242 -0.20 14.86 -4.50
N HIS A 243 -0.37 13.68 -3.92
CA HIS A 243 -1.62 12.94 -3.98
C HIS A 243 -2.78 13.75 -3.38
N ARG A 244 -2.59 14.34 -2.19
CA ARG A 244 -3.63 15.13 -1.52
C ARG A 244 -4.00 16.37 -2.34
N SER A 245 -3.02 17.07 -2.90
CA SER A 245 -3.25 18.22 -3.78
C SER A 245 -4.00 17.82 -5.05
N LEU A 246 -3.55 16.77 -5.73
CA LEU A 246 -4.21 16.26 -6.93
C LEU A 246 -5.65 15.81 -6.63
N ALA A 247 -5.88 15.08 -5.53
CA ALA A 247 -7.23 14.68 -5.14
C ALA A 247 -8.17 15.88 -4.92
N ALA A 248 -7.66 16.98 -4.37
CA ALA A 248 -8.42 18.21 -4.20
C ALA A 248 -8.74 18.91 -5.54
N GLU A 249 -7.81 18.90 -6.50
CA GLU A 249 -8.03 19.40 -7.87
C GLU A 249 -9.07 18.56 -8.64
N LEU A 250 -8.93 17.23 -8.57
CA LEU A 250 -9.82 16.28 -9.25
C LEU A 250 -11.22 16.29 -8.67
N ARG A 251 -11.38 16.48 -7.36
CA ARG A 251 -12.72 16.62 -6.75
C ARG A 251 -13.52 17.78 -7.33
N GLN A 252 -12.84 18.86 -7.74
CA GLN A 252 -13.48 20.05 -8.32
C GLN A 252 -13.71 19.91 -9.82
N SER A 253 -12.74 19.36 -10.55
CA SER A 253 -12.74 19.35 -12.02
C SER A 253 -13.22 18.03 -12.64
N HIS A 254 -12.93 16.89 -12.02
CA HIS A 254 -13.17 15.55 -12.55
C HIS A 254 -13.69 14.60 -11.46
N PRO A 255 -14.89 14.82 -10.89
CA PRO A 255 -15.39 14.12 -9.70
C PRO A 255 -15.67 12.62 -9.92
N LYS A 256 -15.53 12.11 -11.15
CA LYS A 256 -15.61 10.67 -11.47
C LYS A 256 -14.27 9.95 -11.35
N ILE A 257 -13.15 10.67 -11.26
CA ILE A 257 -11.84 10.07 -10.99
C ILE A 257 -11.73 9.80 -9.49
N ARG A 258 -11.28 8.60 -9.15
CA ARG A 258 -11.04 8.14 -7.78
C ARG A 258 -9.55 8.17 -7.49
N THR A 259 -9.19 8.50 -6.27
CA THR A 259 -7.81 8.54 -5.79
C THR A 259 -7.66 7.65 -4.58
N VAL A 260 -6.66 6.77 -4.62
CA VAL A 260 -6.29 5.86 -3.53
C VAL A 260 -4.87 6.16 -3.08
N LEU A 261 -4.71 6.61 -1.85
CA LEU A 261 -3.39 6.76 -1.22
C LEU A 261 -3.09 5.53 -0.39
N VAL A 262 -1.94 4.89 -0.63
CA VAL A 262 -1.49 3.73 0.12
C VAL A 262 -0.27 4.12 0.95
N THR A 263 -0.34 3.97 2.27
CA THR A 263 0.74 4.25 3.22
C THR A 263 1.12 2.97 3.97
N PRO A 264 1.86 2.05 3.32
CA PRO A 264 2.32 0.84 3.98
C PRO A 264 3.46 1.13 4.98
N GLY A 265 3.52 0.28 6.00
CA GLY A 265 4.67 0.04 6.85
C GLY A 265 5.77 -0.72 6.10
N GLN A 266 6.59 -1.45 6.85
CA GLN A 266 7.62 -2.30 6.23
C GLN A 266 6.96 -3.47 5.49
N LEU A 267 7.26 -3.62 4.20
CA LEU A 267 6.78 -4.73 3.36
C LEU A 267 7.87 -5.78 3.15
N SER A 268 7.50 -7.07 3.16
CA SER A 268 8.38 -8.20 2.78
C SER A 268 8.58 -8.26 1.26
N THR A 269 9.21 -7.24 0.67
CA THR A 269 9.49 -7.18 -0.77
C THR A 269 10.99 -7.18 -1.05
N PRO A 270 11.43 -7.55 -2.28
CA PRO A 270 12.83 -7.41 -2.69
C PRO A 270 13.40 -5.99 -2.51
N LEU A 271 12.54 -4.96 -2.46
CA LEU A 271 12.95 -3.58 -2.24
C LEU A 271 13.61 -3.37 -0.86
N PHE A 272 13.13 -4.06 0.18
CA PHE A 272 13.62 -3.96 1.57
C PHE A 272 14.28 -5.27 2.04
N TYR A 273 14.82 -6.07 1.11
CA TYR A 273 15.49 -7.31 1.45
C TYR A 273 16.64 -7.07 2.44
N GLY A 274 16.69 -7.89 3.50
CA GLY A 274 17.66 -7.80 4.58
C GLY A 274 17.23 -6.96 5.79
N VAL A 275 16.20 -6.12 5.70
CA VAL A 275 15.76 -5.26 6.82
C VAL A 275 15.10 -6.09 7.92
N GLN A 276 15.69 -6.10 9.11
CA GLN A 276 15.09 -6.73 10.28
C GLN A 276 14.09 -5.80 10.99
N THR A 277 12.87 -6.28 11.23
CA THR A 277 11.90 -5.57 12.07
C THR A 277 12.27 -5.72 13.54
N PRO A 278 12.47 -4.61 14.28
CA PRO A 278 12.88 -4.67 15.69
C PRO A 278 11.76 -5.14 16.64
N ASN A 279 10.49 -4.89 16.30
CA ASN A 279 9.34 -5.26 17.12
C ASN A 279 8.14 -5.71 16.28
N ARG A 280 8.03 -7.03 16.06
CA ARG A 280 6.98 -7.66 15.24
C ARG A 280 5.56 -7.51 15.83
N PHE A 281 5.40 -7.20 17.11
CA PHE A 281 4.08 -7.09 17.75
C PHE A 281 3.42 -5.74 17.48
N ILE A 282 4.19 -4.64 17.60
CA ILE A 282 3.69 -3.26 17.45
C ILE A 282 3.79 -2.78 16.00
N ALA A 283 4.85 -3.17 15.29
CA ALA A 283 5.10 -2.82 13.90
C ALA A 283 5.40 -4.10 13.11
N PRO A 284 4.38 -4.96 12.89
CA PRO A 284 4.56 -6.18 12.10
C PRO A 284 4.98 -5.84 10.67
N VAL A 285 5.77 -6.73 10.08
CA VAL A 285 5.97 -6.74 8.63
C VAL A 285 4.60 -6.97 7.99
N VAL A 286 4.26 -6.15 7.00
CA VAL A 286 3.03 -6.33 6.24
C VAL A 286 3.35 -7.19 5.04
N GLU A 287 2.55 -8.25 4.86
CA GLU A 287 2.64 -9.07 3.67
C GLU A 287 2.13 -8.28 2.44
N PRO A 288 2.89 -8.21 1.33
CA PRO A 288 2.50 -7.51 0.12
C PRO A 288 1.14 -7.94 -0.42
N VAL A 289 0.77 -9.20 -0.20
CA VAL A 289 -0.54 -9.76 -0.59
C VAL A 289 -1.69 -9.03 0.11
N ASP A 290 -1.54 -8.65 1.38
CA ASP A 290 -2.60 -7.99 2.11
C ASP A 290 -2.77 -6.53 1.65
N VAL A 291 -1.67 -5.84 1.33
CA VAL A 291 -1.74 -4.51 0.71
C VAL A 291 -2.36 -4.60 -0.69
N ALA A 292 -1.98 -5.60 -1.49
CA ALA A 292 -2.55 -5.82 -2.81
C ALA A 292 -4.07 -6.03 -2.74
N LYS A 293 -4.55 -6.85 -1.79
CA LYS A 293 -5.99 -7.07 -1.56
C LYS A 293 -6.75 -5.78 -1.27
N GLU A 294 -6.23 -4.92 -0.39
CA GLU A 294 -6.89 -3.64 -0.07
C GLU A 294 -6.88 -2.68 -1.26
N ILE A 295 -5.78 -2.62 -2.03
CA ILE A 295 -5.72 -1.81 -3.26
C ILE A 295 -6.74 -2.30 -4.28
N ILE A 296 -6.78 -3.61 -4.54
CA ILE A 296 -7.72 -4.24 -5.47
C ILE A 296 -9.16 -3.99 -5.02
N ALA A 297 -9.46 -4.19 -3.73
CA ALA A 297 -10.79 -3.92 -3.18
C ALA A 297 -11.19 -2.44 -3.31
N ALA A 298 -10.27 -1.50 -3.18
CA ALA A 298 -10.56 -0.08 -3.38
C ALA A 298 -10.84 0.25 -4.85
N ILE A 299 -10.06 -0.34 -5.77
CA ILE A 299 -10.25 -0.19 -7.21
C ILE A 299 -11.58 -0.81 -7.63
N ASP A 300 -11.85 -2.07 -7.28
CA ASP A 300 -13.04 -2.82 -7.67
C ASP A 300 -14.34 -2.19 -7.18
N HIS A 301 -14.33 -1.63 -5.96
CA HIS A 301 -15.48 -0.89 -5.45
C HIS A 301 -15.56 0.55 -5.96
N GLY A 302 -14.60 1.00 -6.77
CA GLY A 302 -14.56 2.35 -7.33
C GLY A 302 -14.51 3.46 -6.26
N LYS A 303 -13.87 3.21 -5.12
CA LYS A 303 -13.87 4.14 -3.96
C LYS A 303 -12.63 5.02 -3.95
N ASN A 304 -12.78 6.25 -3.45
CA ASN A 304 -11.62 6.96 -2.92
C ASN A 304 -11.21 6.30 -1.60
N ALA A 305 -9.91 6.17 -1.33
CA ALA A 305 -9.45 5.51 -0.12
C ALA A 305 -8.10 6.04 0.37
N ALA A 306 -7.89 5.99 1.67
CA ALA A 306 -6.60 6.14 2.32
C ALA A 306 -6.27 4.84 3.06
N ILE A 307 -5.43 4.01 2.44
CA ILE A 307 -5.08 2.67 2.93
C ILE A 307 -3.79 2.77 3.75
N GLY A 308 -3.92 2.78 5.07
CA GLY A 308 -2.80 2.63 6.00
C GLY A 308 -2.73 1.20 6.55
N MET A 309 -1.59 0.52 6.37
CA MET A 309 -1.31 -0.81 6.92
C MET A 309 0.14 -0.91 7.41
N PRO A 310 0.42 -1.52 8.57
CA PRO A 310 -0.51 -2.10 9.53
C PRO A 310 -1.26 -1.00 10.31
N LEU A 311 -2.00 -1.34 11.36
CA LEU A 311 -2.88 -0.46 12.12
C LEU A 311 -2.20 0.85 12.52
N TYR A 312 -0.93 0.80 12.93
CA TYR A 312 -0.18 1.99 13.32
C TYR A 312 -0.06 3.01 12.18
N ALA A 313 0.00 2.56 10.92
CA ALA A 313 0.10 3.43 9.75
C ALA A 313 -1.16 4.30 9.58
N ARG A 314 -2.32 3.85 10.07
CA ARG A 314 -3.57 4.64 10.06
C ARG A 314 -3.56 5.80 11.05
N TRP A 315 -2.77 5.67 12.11
CA TRP A 315 -2.68 6.63 13.20
C TRP A 315 -1.33 7.35 13.22
N ILE A 316 -0.50 7.15 12.20
CA ILE A 316 0.89 7.63 12.19
C ILE A 316 0.98 9.16 12.30
N ASP A 317 -0.03 9.89 11.82
CA ASP A 317 -0.06 11.35 11.94
C ASP A 317 -0.21 11.82 13.39
N TRP A 318 -0.80 11.00 14.29
CA TRP A 318 -0.88 11.31 15.73
C TRP A 318 0.49 11.31 16.42
N TYR A 319 1.47 10.62 15.85
CA TYR A 319 2.84 10.66 16.37
C TYR A 319 3.38 12.10 16.41
N HIS A 320 3.05 12.92 15.41
CA HIS A 320 3.49 14.33 15.36
C HIS A 320 2.78 15.24 16.37
N VAL A 321 1.65 14.82 16.91
CA VAL A 321 0.91 15.55 17.94
C VAL A 321 1.55 15.36 19.32
N LEU A 322 2.32 14.28 19.52
CA LEU A 322 2.96 13.98 20.80
C LEU A 322 4.07 14.99 21.13
N PRO A 323 4.30 15.32 22.42
CA PRO A 323 5.51 16.05 22.84
C PRO A 323 6.79 15.37 22.35
N VAL A 324 7.81 16.18 22.01
CA VAL A 324 9.07 15.72 21.39
C VAL A 324 9.76 14.63 22.23
N ALA A 325 9.68 14.69 23.55
CA ALA A 325 10.23 13.66 24.44
C ALA A 325 9.54 12.29 24.24
N LEU A 326 8.21 12.27 24.12
CA LEU A 326 7.45 11.05 23.86
C LEU A 326 7.72 10.52 22.46
N GLN A 327 7.87 11.40 21.47
CA GLN A 327 8.30 11.03 20.12
C GLN A 327 9.66 10.31 20.16
N ALA A 328 10.66 10.88 20.83
CA ALA A 328 11.98 10.27 20.96
C ALA A 328 11.96 8.90 21.66
N ILE A 329 11.15 8.75 22.72
CA ILE A 329 10.96 7.47 23.40
C ILE A 329 10.33 6.44 22.45
N ALA A 330 9.25 6.82 21.75
CA ALA A 330 8.56 5.95 20.81
C ALA A 330 9.50 5.49 19.67
N ARG A 331 10.31 6.39 19.11
CA ARG A 331 11.32 6.04 18.10
C ARG A 331 12.33 5.02 18.62
N ARG A 332 12.83 5.23 19.85
CA ARG A 332 13.81 4.34 20.46
C ARG A 332 13.24 2.96 20.74
N LEU A 333 11.98 2.87 21.18
CA LEU A 333 11.28 1.61 21.42
C LEU A 333 10.96 0.87 20.12
N ALA A 334 10.58 1.58 19.06
CA ALA A 334 10.33 1.01 17.74
C ALA A 334 11.62 0.64 16.99
N GLN A 335 12.77 1.15 17.43
CA GLN A 335 14.09 1.08 16.79
C GLN A 335 14.07 1.41 15.28
N VAL A 336 13.21 2.36 14.89
CA VAL A 336 13.06 2.80 13.48
C VAL A 336 14.39 3.30 12.89
N ASP A 337 15.24 3.91 13.72
CA ASP A 337 16.54 4.46 13.33
C ASP A 337 17.63 3.41 13.14
N ARG A 338 17.39 2.15 13.50
CA ARG A 338 18.31 1.01 13.29
C ARG A 338 17.81 -0.01 12.27
N ALA A 339 16.61 0.18 11.73
CA ALA A 339 16.00 -0.77 10.80
C ALA A 339 16.89 -1.03 9.58
N MET A 340 17.61 -0.02 9.11
CA MET A 340 18.45 -0.10 7.91
C MET A 340 19.84 -0.70 8.14
N ASP A 341 20.23 -1.01 9.38
CA ASP A 341 21.57 -1.53 9.68
C ASP A 341 21.86 -2.90 9.02
N THR A 342 20.80 -3.64 8.69
CA THR A 342 20.84 -4.96 8.03
C THR A 342 20.40 -4.92 6.56
N PHE A 343 20.18 -3.73 6.00
CA PHE A 343 19.68 -3.58 4.64
C PHE A 343 20.68 -4.10 3.59
N VAL A 344 20.18 -4.96 2.70
CA VAL A 344 20.93 -5.54 1.57
C VAL A 344 20.37 -5.04 0.23
N GLY A 345 19.04 -4.90 0.16
CA GLY A 345 18.33 -4.38 -1.01
C GLY A 345 18.40 -5.28 -2.25
N ARG A 346 17.83 -4.80 -3.37
CA ARG A 346 17.71 -5.58 -4.62
C ARG A 346 19.06 -6.01 -5.21
N LYS A 347 20.08 -5.16 -5.15
CA LYS A 347 21.42 -5.46 -5.71
C LYS A 347 22.11 -6.58 -4.94
N GLY A 348 21.97 -6.61 -3.61
CA GLY A 348 22.54 -7.68 -2.80
C GLY A 348 21.79 -9.01 -2.99
N LEU A 349 20.46 -9.00 -3.10
CA LEU A 349 19.65 -10.19 -3.40
C LEU A 349 20.07 -10.86 -4.73
N LYS A 350 20.28 -10.07 -5.80
CA LYS A 350 20.79 -10.60 -7.08
C LYS A 350 22.19 -11.22 -6.95
N ARG A 351 23.03 -10.70 -6.05
CA ARG A 351 24.38 -11.22 -5.82
C ARG A 351 24.37 -12.52 -5.02
N GLU A 352 23.45 -12.68 -4.08
CA GLU A 352 23.25 -13.94 -3.34
C GLU A 352 22.68 -15.04 -4.24
N SER A 353 21.59 -14.77 -4.97
CA SER A 353 21.01 -15.72 -5.94
C SER A 353 22.00 -16.14 -7.04
N SER A 354 22.89 -15.25 -7.49
CA SER A 354 23.95 -15.62 -8.44
C SER A 354 25.06 -16.51 -7.85
N LYS A 355 25.23 -16.52 -6.53
CA LYS A 355 26.20 -17.39 -5.84
C LYS A 355 25.63 -18.78 -5.56
N GLU A 356 24.31 -18.89 -5.43
CA GLU A 356 23.56 -20.14 -5.25
C GLU A 356 23.15 -20.80 -6.58
N GLY A 357 23.99 -20.69 -7.63
CA GLY A 357 23.77 -21.36 -8.92
C GLY A 357 23.40 -22.84 -8.78
N PRO A 358 22.69 -23.41 -9.78
CA PRO A 358 21.81 -24.56 -9.61
C PRO A 358 22.52 -25.73 -8.95
N LEU A 359 21.93 -26.27 -7.88
CA LEU A 359 22.22 -27.61 -7.40
C LEU A 359 21.86 -28.59 -8.52
N ILE A 360 22.86 -28.87 -9.35
CA ILE A 360 23.14 -30.12 -10.07
C ILE A 360 21.89 -31.00 -10.31
N GLU A 361 21.41 -30.98 -11.56
CA GLU A 361 20.90 -32.20 -12.20
C GLU A 361 21.98 -33.29 -12.07
N ASP A 362 21.80 -34.21 -11.12
CA ASP A 362 22.36 -35.56 -11.14
C ASP A 362 21.61 -36.37 -10.07
N LEU A 363 20.49 -36.98 -10.49
CA LEU A 363 20.10 -38.38 -10.22
C LEU A 363 18.77 -38.73 -10.89
#